data_AF-A0A938JFX2-F1
#
_entry.id   AF-A0A938JFX2-F1
#
_cell.length_a   1.000
_cell.length_b   1.000
_cell.length_c   1.000
_cell.angle_alpha   90.00
_cell.angle_beta   90.00
_cell.angle_gamma   90.00
#
_symmetry.space_group_name_H-M   'P 1'
#
loop_
_entity.id
_entity.type
_entity.pdbx_description
1 polymer ?
#
loop_
_entity_poly.entity_id
_entity_poly.type
_entity_poly.pdbx_seq_one_letter_code
_entity_poly.pdbx_strand_id
1 'polypeptide(L)'
;MAEIEIGRGKRGRVAYSLDEVAIAPSRRTRDADEVSTAWQIDAYRFDAPIMAAPMDSVVSPESAVTLGRLGIPAVLNLEGLWARYADPTPQFEEIRRAPAHDATAILQRIYGAAPVDDALVAERLKHIRDAGVPVVAGVSPQSASRLAPVAVAAGIDLLVIRGTTVSAEHVASGHAPLNLKTFIYDLEVPVIVGGCATYQAALHLMRTGAAGVLVGFGGGAAHTTSDVLGIRVPMASAIADVAAARRDYLDV
;
A
#
# COMPACT_ATOMS: atom_id res chain seq x y z
N MET A 1 13.59 -12.39 -21.64
CA MET A 1 14.60 -11.95 -20.65
C MET A 1 15.65 -13.05 -20.53
N ALA A 2 16.92 -12.72 -20.29
CA ALA A 2 17.96 -13.75 -20.20
C ALA A 2 17.73 -14.63 -18.96
N GLU A 3 17.65 -15.95 -19.17
CA GLU A 3 17.64 -16.95 -18.10
C GLU A 3 19.05 -17.50 -17.90
N ILE A 4 19.50 -17.54 -16.65
CA ILE A 4 20.78 -18.12 -16.26
C ILE A 4 20.58 -19.52 -15.69
N GLU A 5 21.52 -20.43 -15.93
CA GLU A 5 21.56 -21.71 -15.25
C GLU A 5 22.10 -21.50 -13.84
N ILE A 6 21.29 -21.85 -12.82
CA ILE A 6 21.70 -21.81 -11.41
C ILE A 6 22.42 -23.11 -11.05
N GLY A 7 21.98 -24.22 -11.65
CA GLY A 7 22.58 -25.54 -11.53
C GLY A 7 21.86 -26.51 -12.46
N ARG A 8 22.32 -27.76 -12.50
CA ARG A 8 21.76 -28.79 -13.39
C ARG A 8 20.25 -28.90 -13.23
N GLY A 9 19.51 -28.55 -14.28
CA GLY A 9 18.05 -28.62 -14.31
C GLY A 9 17.31 -27.46 -13.62
N LYS A 10 18.02 -26.42 -13.13
CA LYS A 10 17.41 -25.23 -12.53
C LYS A 10 17.88 -23.95 -13.21
N ARG A 11 16.93 -23.17 -13.70
CA ARG A 11 17.18 -21.86 -14.29
C ARG A 11 16.57 -20.76 -13.42
N GLY A 12 17.17 -19.58 -13.50
CA GLY A 12 16.71 -18.36 -12.86
C GLY A 12 16.59 -17.23 -13.86
N ARG A 13 15.69 -16.31 -13.60
CA ARG A 13 15.59 -15.06 -14.34
C ARG A 13 16.49 -14.02 -13.67
N VAL A 14 17.29 -13.31 -14.46
CA VAL A 14 18.01 -12.12 -13.98
C VAL A 14 17.01 -10.98 -13.77
N ALA A 15 17.13 -10.29 -12.63
CA ALA A 15 16.30 -9.15 -12.27
C ALA A 15 17.17 -8.07 -11.61
N TYR A 16 16.73 -6.82 -11.72
CA TYR A 16 17.48 -5.62 -11.35
C TYR A 16 16.73 -4.79 -10.31
N SER A 17 17.44 -4.31 -9.30
CA SER A 17 17.01 -3.31 -8.33
C SER A 17 17.10 -1.90 -8.91
N LEU A 18 16.59 -0.91 -8.19
CA LEU A 18 16.67 0.49 -8.63
C LEU A 18 18.12 1.02 -8.62
N ASP A 19 18.97 0.50 -7.73
CA ASP A 19 20.39 0.91 -7.64
C ASP A 19 21.25 0.36 -8.79
N GLU A 20 20.75 -0.65 -9.51
CA GLU A 20 21.44 -1.29 -10.64
C GLU A 20 21.09 -0.64 -11.99
N VAL A 21 20.19 0.36 -12.00
CA VAL A 21 19.76 1.06 -13.22
C VAL A 21 19.87 2.57 -13.06
N ALA A 22 20.05 3.27 -14.17
CA ALA A 22 20.08 4.73 -14.20
C ALA A 22 19.23 5.27 -15.35
N ILE A 23 18.69 6.47 -15.18
CA ILE A 23 17.96 7.18 -16.25
C ILE A 23 18.98 7.88 -17.13
N ALA A 24 18.94 7.62 -18.44
CA ALA A 24 19.80 8.28 -19.41
C ALA A 24 19.09 9.52 -20.00
N PRO A 25 19.73 10.70 -19.99
CA PRO A 25 19.28 11.83 -20.81
C PRO A 25 19.24 11.41 -22.28
N SER A 26 18.25 11.88 -23.03
CA SER A 26 18.09 11.50 -24.43
C SER A 26 17.97 12.69 -25.37
N ARG A 27 16.81 13.36 -25.36
CA ARG A 27 16.48 14.44 -26.30
C ARG A 27 16.67 15.81 -25.65
N ARG A 28 15.77 16.74 -25.98
CA ARG A 28 15.73 18.11 -25.47
C ARG A 28 15.52 18.11 -23.95
N THR A 29 16.32 18.94 -23.27
CA THR A 29 16.09 19.32 -21.88
C THR A 29 14.91 20.28 -21.80
N ARG A 30 14.29 20.33 -20.63
CA ARG A 30 13.25 21.31 -20.26
C ARG A 30 13.65 21.93 -18.93
N ASP A 31 13.15 23.13 -18.68
CA ASP A 31 13.32 23.74 -17.37
C ASP A 31 12.46 23.01 -16.34
N ALA A 32 12.92 22.96 -15.10
CA ALA A 32 12.29 22.13 -14.06
C ALA A 32 10.87 22.60 -13.70
N ASP A 33 10.62 23.91 -13.81
CA ASP A 33 9.32 24.55 -13.60
C ASP A 33 8.32 24.28 -14.74
N GLU A 34 8.77 23.78 -15.89
CA GLU A 34 7.89 23.31 -16.98
C GLU A 34 7.39 21.86 -16.77
N VAL A 35 7.89 21.15 -15.75
CA VAL A 35 7.53 19.75 -15.50
C VAL A 35 6.32 19.67 -14.56
N SER A 36 5.22 19.11 -15.05
CA SER A 36 4.06 18.80 -14.21
C SER A 36 4.31 17.54 -13.36
N THR A 37 4.16 17.68 -12.04
CA THR A 37 4.13 16.56 -11.08
C THR A 37 2.72 16.12 -10.73
N ALA A 38 1.69 16.73 -11.33
CA ALA A 38 0.31 16.38 -11.03
C ALA A 38 0.04 14.89 -11.31
N TRP A 39 -0.64 14.25 -10.37
CA TRP A 39 -1.04 12.85 -10.46
C TRP A 39 -2.56 12.75 -10.41
N GLN A 40 -3.13 11.99 -11.34
CA GLN A 40 -4.55 11.68 -11.36
C GLN A 40 -4.75 10.18 -11.17
N ILE A 41 -5.69 9.82 -10.31
CA ILE A 41 -6.19 8.46 -10.14
C ILE A 41 -7.70 8.52 -9.95
N ASP A 42 -8.43 7.83 -10.83
CA ASP A 42 -9.88 7.95 -10.92
C ASP A 42 -10.30 9.44 -11.08
N ALA A 43 -11.30 9.90 -10.33
CA ALA A 43 -11.76 11.28 -10.28
C ALA A 43 -10.85 12.23 -9.45
N TYR A 44 -9.84 11.71 -8.75
CA TYR A 44 -9.01 12.49 -7.83
C TYR A 44 -7.72 12.97 -8.48
N ARG A 45 -7.39 14.23 -8.24
CA ARG A 45 -6.15 14.88 -8.68
C ARG A 45 -5.34 15.35 -7.49
N PHE A 46 -4.04 15.09 -7.54
CA PHE A 46 -3.03 15.41 -6.56
C PHE A 46 -1.92 16.22 -7.20
N ASP A 47 -1.20 17.01 -6.40
CA ASP A 47 -0.14 17.90 -6.90
C ASP A 47 1.20 17.19 -7.08
N ALA A 48 1.39 16.06 -6.39
CA ALA A 48 2.58 15.23 -6.47
C ALA A 48 2.23 13.74 -6.64
N PRO A 49 3.07 12.95 -7.34
CA PRO A 49 2.87 11.52 -7.55
C PRO A 49 3.43 10.74 -6.35
N ILE A 50 3.07 11.15 -5.14
CA ILE A 50 3.56 10.62 -3.87
C ILE A 50 2.35 10.24 -3.03
N MET A 51 2.43 9.12 -2.32
CA MET A 51 1.41 8.70 -1.36
C MET A 51 2.10 8.24 -0.08
N ALA A 52 1.66 8.76 1.07
CA ALA A 52 2.23 8.34 2.35
C ALA A 52 1.70 6.97 2.75
N ALA A 53 2.61 6.07 3.13
CA ALA A 53 2.29 4.68 3.41
C ALA A 53 1.41 4.53 4.67
N PRO A 54 0.49 3.56 4.70
CA PRO A 54 -0.36 3.28 5.87
C PRO A 54 0.45 2.62 6.98
N MET A 55 1.17 3.44 7.73
CA MET A 55 2.00 3.05 8.86
C MET A 55 1.84 4.10 9.95
N ASP A 56 1.62 3.66 11.18
CA ASP A 56 1.39 4.57 12.30
C ASP A 56 2.60 5.46 12.63
N SER A 57 3.81 4.99 12.27
CA SER A 57 5.04 5.77 12.36
C SER A 57 5.15 6.87 11.30
N VAL A 58 4.23 6.94 10.35
CA VAL A 58 4.24 7.87 9.21
C VAL A 58 2.97 8.73 9.20
N VAL A 59 1.80 8.11 9.32
CA VAL A 59 0.50 8.77 9.15
C VAL A 59 -0.28 8.77 10.46
N SER A 60 -0.46 9.96 11.02
CA SER A 60 -1.48 10.29 12.02
C SER A 60 -2.61 11.09 11.36
N PRO A 61 -3.76 11.31 12.02
CA PRO A 61 -4.78 12.22 11.51
C PRO A 61 -4.22 13.62 11.21
N GLU A 62 -3.34 14.14 12.07
CA GLU A 62 -2.72 15.46 11.88
C GLU A 62 -1.73 15.49 10.71
N SER A 63 -0.88 14.46 10.57
CA SER A 63 0.06 14.41 9.44
C SER A 63 -0.67 14.14 8.12
N ALA A 64 -1.79 13.42 8.14
CA ALA A 64 -2.66 13.25 6.98
C ALA A 64 -3.25 14.58 6.51
N VAL A 65 -3.74 15.42 7.43
CA VAL A 65 -4.21 16.77 7.12
C VAL A 65 -3.07 17.63 6.55
N THR A 66 -1.89 17.58 7.17
CA THR A 66 -0.72 18.35 6.72
C THR A 66 -0.31 17.97 5.30
N LEU A 67 -0.20 16.68 5.00
CA LEU A 67 0.14 16.17 3.67
C LEU A 67 -0.96 16.45 2.64
N GLY A 68 -2.23 16.29 3.02
CA GLY A 68 -3.37 16.58 2.15
C GLY A 68 -3.40 18.04 1.69
N ARG A 69 -3.05 18.99 2.56
CA ARG A 69 -2.91 20.42 2.21
C ARG A 69 -1.75 20.71 1.25
N LEU A 70 -0.76 19.81 1.18
CA LEU A 70 0.34 19.86 0.22
C LEU A 70 0.02 19.09 -1.08
N GLY A 71 -1.24 18.67 -1.26
CA GLY A 71 -1.67 17.90 -2.42
C GLY A 71 -1.12 16.47 -2.46
N ILE A 72 -0.73 15.92 -1.29
CA ILE A 72 -0.20 14.56 -1.14
C ILE A 72 -1.23 13.69 -0.39
N PRO A 73 -1.77 12.62 -0.99
CA PRO A 73 -2.64 11.69 -0.28
C PRO A 73 -1.88 10.93 0.80
N ALA A 74 -2.44 10.89 2.01
CA ALA A 74 -1.89 10.16 3.14
C ALA A 74 -2.87 9.08 3.60
N VAL A 75 -2.39 7.82 3.61
CA VAL A 75 -3.22 6.66 3.89
C VAL A 75 -3.23 6.40 5.40
N LEU A 76 -4.37 6.61 6.07
CA LEU A 76 -4.51 6.28 7.48
C LEU A 76 -4.65 4.76 7.66
N ASN A 77 -3.78 4.14 8.47
CA ASN A 77 -3.85 2.71 8.77
C ASN A 77 -5.00 2.40 9.75
N LEU A 78 -6.06 1.74 9.26
CA LEU A 78 -7.24 1.44 10.09
C LEU A 78 -7.04 0.28 11.06
N GLU A 79 -5.92 -0.43 10.95
CA GLU A 79 -5.55 -1.50 11.89
C GLU A 79 -4.51 -1.03 12.93
N GLY A 80 -4.14 0.25 12.85
CA GLY A 80 -3.17 0.91 13.71
C GLY A 80 -3.70 1.35 15.06
N LEU A 81 -2.84 1.99 15.85
CA LEU A 81 -3.11 2.51 17.19
C LEU A 81 -4.13 3.65 17.18
N TRP A 82 -4.17 4.45 16.12
CA TRP A 82 -5.16 5.53 15.94
C TRP A 82 -6.61 5.04 15.91
N ALA A 83 -6.80 3.75 15.57
CA ALA A 83 -8.09 3.07 15.53
C ALA A 83 -8.31 2.14 16.74
N ARG A 84 -7.38 2.08 17.70
CA ARG A 84 -7.45 1.20 18.89
C ARG A 84 -7.51 1.96 20.20
N TYR A 85 -6.99 3.19 20.22
CA TYR A 85 -6.88 4.01 21.41
C TYR A 85 -7.44 5.41 21.17
N ALA A 86 -8.20 5.91 22.15
CA ALA A 86 -8.69 7.28 22.15
C ALA A 86 -7.52 8.29 22.15
N ASP A 87 -6.44 7.97 22.87
CA ASP A 87 -5.15 8.62 22.78
C ASP A 87 -4.04 7.55 22.65
N PRO A 88 -3.42 7.40 21.46
CA PRO A 88 -2.32 6.46 21.25
C PRO A 88 -0.94 7.02 21.64
N THR A 89 -0.85 8.26 22.14
CA THR A 89 0.42 8.92 22.47
C THR A 89 1.25 8.14 23.49
N PRO A 90 0.69 7.62 24.60
CA PRO A 90 1.46 6.82 25.55
C PRO A 90 2.08 5.55 24.93
N GLN A 91 1.35 4.90 24.03
CA GLN A 91 1.77 3.69 23.32
C GLN A 91 2.90 4.00 22.34
N PHE A 92 2.80 5.12 21.60
CA PHE A 92 3.89 5.57 20.73
C PHE A 92 5.14 5.94 21.53
N GLU A 93 5.01 6.61 22.67
CA GLU A 93 6.15 6.92 23.54
C GLU A 93 6.81 5.67 24.10
N GLU A 94 6.04 4.64 24.44
CA GLU A 94 6.58 3.36 24.86
C GLU A 94 7.37 2.68 23.72
N ILE A 95 6.78 2.60 22.52
CA ILE A 95 7.46 2.04 21.33
C ILE A 95 8.75 2.81 21.03
N ARG A 96 8.71 4.14 21.10
CA ARG A 96 9.85 5.01 20.79
C ARG A 96 11.02 4.81 21.76
N ARG A 97 10.72 4.49 23.02
CA ARG A 97 11.73 4.26 24.08
C ARG A 97 12.17 2.80 24.18
N ALA A 98 11.51 1.89 23.47
CA ALA A 98 11.81 0.47 23.51
C ALA A 98 13.25 0.19 23.04
N PRO A 99 14.03 -0.61 23.80
CA PRO A 99 15.26 -1.19 23.30
C PRO A 99 14.99 -2.05 22.06
N ALA A 100 15.91 -2.04 21.09
CA ALA A 100 15.72 -2.75 19.81
C ALA A 100 15.42 -4.26 19.99
N HIS A 101 15.98 -4.91 21.02
CA HIS A 101 15.75 -6.32 21.31
C HIS A 101 14.36 -6.62 21.88
N ASP A 102 13.69 -5.63 22.49
CA ASP A 102 12.35 -5.76 23.05
C ASP A 102 11.25 -5.23 22.11
N ALA A 103 11.63 -4.48 21.07
CA ALA A 103 10.72 -3.75 20.19
C ALA A 103 9.59 -4.63 19.62
N THR A 104 9.90 -5.84 19.15
CA THR A 104 8.90 -6.77 18.60
C THR A 104 7.87 -7.20 19.64
N ALA A 105 8.32 -7.58 20.84
CA ALA A 105 7.44 -8.02 21.92
C ALA A 105 6.55 -6.87 22.42
N ILE A 106 7.10 -5.66 22.51
CA ILE A 106 6.36 -4.45 22.87
C ILE A 106 5.30 -4.11 21.82
N LEU A 107 5.65 -4.14 20.52
CA LEU A 107 4.70 -3.92 19.43
C LEU A 107 3.56 -4.95 19.48
N GLN A 108 3.87 -6.23 19.63
CA GLN A 108 2.86 -7.29 19.72
C GLN A 108 1.92 -7.08 20.91
N ARG A 109 2.46 -6.75 22.08
CA ARG A 109 1.67 -6.47 23.28
C ARG A 109 0.75 -5.27 23.08
N ILE A 110 1.27 -4.16 22.58
CA ILE A 110 0.50 -2.93 22.37
C ILE A 110 -0.61 -3.15 21.33
N TYR A 111 -0.28 -3.68 20.14
CA TYR A 111 -1.29 -3.90 19.09
C TYR A 111 -2.29 -5.01 19.45
N GLY A 112 -1.90 -5.95 20.33
CA GLY A 112 -2.77 -7.02 20.82
C GLY A 112 -3.62 -6.65 22.03
N ALA A 113 -3.32 -5.54 22.73
CA ALA A 113 -3.99 -5.18 23.98
C ALA A 113 -5.39 -4.57 23.79
N ALA A 114 -5.65 -3.96 22.64
CA ALA A 114 -6.96 -3.38 22.32
C ALA A 114 -7.39 -3.77 20.89
N PRO A 115 -8.66 -4.18 20.69
CA PRO A 115 -9.19 -4.39 19.36
C PRO A 115 -9.31 -3.04 18.62
N VAL A 116 -9.48 -3.11 17.30
CA VAL A 116 -9.87 -1.93 16.52
C VAL A 116 -11.30 -1.54 16.88
N ASP A 117 -11.51 -0.25 17.15
CA ASP A 117 -12.78 0.37 17.49
C ASP A 117 -13.32 1.17 16.29
N ASP A 118 -14.48 0.76 15.79
CA ASP A 118 -15.12 1.37 14.62
C ASP A 118 -15.55 2.82 14.88
N ALA A 119 -15.86 3.19 16.13
CA ALA A 119 -16.18 4.58 16.49
C ALA A 119 -14.94 5.48 16.39
N LEU A 120 -13.79 4.98 16.83
CA LEU A 120 -12.52 5.69 16.67
C LEU A 120 -12.13 5.82 15.20
N VAL A 121 -12.33 4.77 14.39
CA VAL A 121 -12.13 4.82 12.93
C VAL A 121 -12.95 5.97 12.33
N ALA A 122 -14.24 6.02 12.61
CA ALA A 122 -15.12 7.07 12.10
C ALA A 122 -14.68 8.46 12.57
N GLU A 123 -14.31 8.60 13.84
CA GLU A 123 -13.83 9.86 14.42
C GLU A 123 -12.56 10.37 13.71
N ARG A 124 -11.57 9.48 13.46
CA ARG A 124 -10.31 9.87 12.81
C ARG A 124 -10.51 10.25 11.34
N LEU A 125 -11.35 9.51 10.62
CA LEU A 125 -11.66 9.82 9.23
C LEU A 125 -12.44 11.12 9.11
N LYS A 126 -13.38 11.37 10.02
CA LYS A 126 -14.10 12.65 10.12
C LYS A 126 -13.16 13.82 10.41
N HIS A 127 -12.18 13.67 11.29
CA HIS A 127 -11.18 14.72 11.54
C HIS A 127 -10.43 15.11 10.25
N ILE A 128 -9.99 14.12 9.46
CA ILE A 128 -9.31 14.40 8.18
C ILE A 128 -10.28 15.10 7.21
N ARG A 129 -11.53 14.63 7.11
CA ARG A 129 -12.58 15.21 6.26
C ARG A 129 -12.91 16.66 6.62
N ASP A 130 -13.05 16.96 7.91
CA ASP A 130 -13.39 18.29 8.43
C ASP A 130 -12.30 19.33 8.10
N ALA A 131 -11.06 18.88 7.81
CA ALA A 131 -9.98 19.74 7.34
C ALA A 131 -10.03 20.05 5.83
N GLY A 132 -10.97 19.47 5.09
CA GLY A 132 -11.19 19.72 3.66
C GLY A 132 -10.15 19.08 2.73
N VAL A 133 -9.47 18.02 3.18
CA VAL A 133 -8.49 17.28 2.37
C VAL A 133 -9.00 15.87 2.01
N PRO A 134 -8.47 15.23 0.96
CA PRO A 134 -8.84 13.86 0.62
C PRO A 134 -8.60 12.87 1.76
N VAL A 135 -9.60 12.04 2.05
CA VAL A 135 -9.58 11.02 3.10
C VAL A 135 -9.21 9.68 2.47
N VAL A 136 -8.03 9.17 2.80
CA VAL A 136 -7.54 7.89 2.28
C VAL A 136 -7.31 6.91 3.42
N ALA A 137 -7.88 5.71 3.32
CA ALA A 137 -7.79 4.69 4.36
C ALA A 137 -7.10 3.42 3.87
N GLY A 138 -6.31 2.82 4.76
CA GLY A 138 -5.53 1.61 4.51
C GLY A 138 -6.02 0.44 5.35
N VAL A 139 -6.20 -0.72 4.70
CA VAL A 139 -6.56 -1.99 5.33
C VAL A 139 -5.70 -3.12 4.76
N SER A 140 -5.48 -4.17 5.54
CA SER A 140 -4.94 -5.43 5.08
C SER A 140 -6.00 -6.24 4.33
N PRO A 141 -5.60 -7.16 3.44
CA PRO A 141 -6.53 -8.09 2.80
C PRO A 141 -7.38 -8.89 3.79
N GLN A 142 -6.81 -9.23 4.95
CA GLN A 142 -7.46 -10.03 5.99
C GLN A 142 -8.61 -9.27 6.67
N SER A 143 -8.44 -7.95 6.85
CA SER A 143 -9.42 -7.10 7.53
C SER A 143 -10.33 -6.32 6.58
N ALA A 144 -10.06 -6.36 5.27
CA ALA A 144 -10.76 -5.55 4.27
C ALA A 144 -12.29 -5.75 4.31
N SER A 145 -12.78 -6.99 4.41
CA SER A 145 -14.22 -7.27 4.48
C SER A 145 -14.91 -6.69 5.72
N ARG A 146 -14.19 -6.51 6.83
CA ARG A 146 -14.71 -5.92 8.06
C ARG A 146 -14.60 -4.39 8.07
N LEU A 147 -13.44 -3.88 7.68
CA LEU A 147 -13.08 -2.46 7.87
C LEU A 147 -13.42 -1.56 6.70
N ALA A 148 -13.43 -2.07 5.45
CA ALA A 148 -13.78 -1.22 4.33
C ALA A 148 -15.22 -0.70 4.39
N PRO A 149 -16.24 -1.49 4.77
CA PRO A 149 -17.60 -0.96 4.91
C PRO A 149 -17.70 0.16 5.97
N VAL A 150 -16.97 0.03 7.07
CA VAL A 150 -16.89 1.07 8.13
C VAL A 150 -16.25 2.34 7.57
N ALA A 151 -15.15 2.20 6.83
CA ALA A 151 -14.45 3.32 6.22
C ALA A 151 -15.29 4.02 5.15
N VAL A 152 -15.96 3.27 4.28
CA VAL A 152 -16.88 3.80 3.27
C VAL A 152 -18.05 4.54 3.92
N ALA A 153 -18.66 3.97 4.97
CA ALA A 153 -19.72 4.63 5.73
C ALA A 153 -19.25 5.93 6.40
N ALA A 154 -17.98 6.01 6.82
CA ALA A 154 -17.35 7.22 7.33
C ALA A 154 -16.98 8.24 6.24
N GLY A 155 -17.22 7.91 4.96
CA GLY A 155 -16.91 8.75 3.81
C GLY A 155 -15.42 8.83 3.57
N ILE A 156 -14.78 7.75 3.13
CA ILE A 156 -13.44 7.82 2.53
C ILE A 156 -13.55 8.19 1.05
N ASP A 157 -12.51 8.80 0.52
CA ASP A 157 -12.40 9.15 -0.89
C ASP A 157 -11.67 8.06 -1.69
N LEU A 158 -10.66 7.41 -1.07
CA LEU A 158 -9.93 6.27 -1.64
C LEU A 158 -9.69 5.18 -0.59
N LEU A 159 -9.77 3.91 -1.01
CA LEU A 159 -9.40 2.76 -0.21
C LEU A 159 -8.08 2.15 -0.70
N VAL A 160 -7.18 1.81 0.22
CA VAL A 160 -5.93 1.11 -0.06
C VAL A 160 -5.93 -0.24 0.64
N ILE A 161 -5.99 -1.32 -0.14
CA ILE A 161 -5.83 -2.69 0.36
C ILE A 161 -4.37 -3.09 0.21
N ARG A 162 -3.62 -3.09 1.32
CA ARG A 162 -2.17 -3.31 1.34
C ARG A 162 -1.79 -4.52 2.18
N GLY A 163 -1.17 -5.51 1.55
CA GLY A 163 -0.45 -6.61 2.19
C GLY A 163 0.98 -6.74 1.65
N THR A 164 1.81 -7.58 2.29
CA THR A 164 3.17 -7.89 1.78
C THR A 164 3.12 -8.59 0.43
N THR A 165 2.19 -9.53 0.25
CA THR A 165 1.73 -10.08 -1.04
C THR A 165 0.23 -10.01 -1.08
N VAL A 166 -0.31 -9.58 -2.22
CA VAL A 166 -1.72 -9.74 -2.53
C VAL A 166 -1.86 -10.42 -3.89
N SER A 167 -2.66 -11.47 -3.92
CA SER A 167 -3.13 -12.13 -5.13
C SER A 167 -4.63 -11.88 -5.27
N ALA A 168 -5.11 -11.82 -6.52
CA ALA A 168 -6.55 -11.68 -6.79
C ALA A 168 -7.35 -12.89 -6.26
N GLU A 169 -6.73 -14.07 -6.23
CA GLU A 169 -7.30 -15.30 -5.70
C GLU A 169 -6.52 -15.73 -4.46
N HIS A 170 -7.22 -15.81 -3.33
CA HIS A 170 -6.71 -16.41 -2.11
C HIS A 170 -7.38 -17.76 -1.92
N VAL A 171 -6.61 -18.80 -1.59
CA VAL A 171 -7.14 -20.14 -1.31
C VAL A 171 -7.01 -20.39 0.18
N ALA A 172 -8.15 -20.55 0.85
CA ALA A 172 -8.22 -20.88 2.27
C ALA A 172 -9.15 -22.09 2.46
N SER A 173 -8.74 -23.02 3.32
CA SER A 173 -9.52 -24.21 3.68
C SER A 173 -10.32 -24.05 4.97
N GLY A 174 -10.03 -23.03 5.79
CA GLY A 174 -10.67 -22.80 7.10
C GLY A 174 -11.67 -21.64 7.14
N HIS A 175 -11.77 -20.83 6.07
CA HIS A 175 -12.73 -19.73 5.95
C HIS A 175 -12.96 -19.41 4.46
N ALA A 176 -14.04 -18.70 4.16
CA ALA A 176 -14.26 -18.18 2.81
C ALA A 176 -13.16 -17.14 2.49
N PRO A 177 -12.40 -17.31 1.40
CA PRO A 177 -11.41 -16.31 1.00
C PRO A 177 -12.10 -15.06 0.44
N LEU A 178 -11.49 -13.90 0.63
CA LEU A 178 -11.97 -12.66 0.05
C LEU A 178 -11.84 -12.71 -1.48
N ASN A 179 -12.96 -12.67 -2.19
CA ASN A 179 -12.96 -12.49 -3.63
C ASN A 179 -12.82 -11.00 -3.95
N LEU A 180 -11.59 -10.56 -4.26
CA LEU A 180 -11.29 -9.15 -4.52
C LEU A 180 -12.07 -8.58 -5.71
N LYS A 181 -12.44 -9.39 -6.70
CA LYS A 181 -13.22 -8.92 -7.85
C LYS A 181 -14.61 -8.49 -7.43
N THR A 182 -15.34 -9.36 -6.73
CA THR A 182 -16.68 -9.00 -6.23
C THR A 182 -16.59 -7.87 -5.22
N PHE A 183 -15.64 -7.97 -4.29
CA PHE A 183 -15.47 -6.99 -3.23
C PHE A 183 -15.17 -5.58 -3.75
N ILE A 184 -14.25 -5.42 -4.71
CA ILE A 184 -13.92 -4.11 -5.26
C ILE A 184 -15.07 -3.57 -6.12
N TYR A 185 -15.75 -4.44 -6.87
CA TYR A 185 -16.88 -4.04 -7.70
C TYR A 185 -18.06 -3.49 -6.89
N ASP A 186 -18.27 -3.99 -5.67
CA ASP A 186 -19.36 -3.57 -4.78
C ASP A 186 -19.04 -2.26 -4.02
N LEU A 187 -17.80 -1.75 -4.09
CA LEU A 187 -17.40 -0.51 -3.42
C LEU A 187 -17.60 0.69 -4.35
N GLU A 188 -18.23 1.74 -3.82
CA GLU A 188 -18.46 3.01 -4.54
C GLU A 188 -17.25 3.96 -4.53
N VAL A 189 -16.11 3.51 -3.98
CA VAL A 189 -14.88 4.29 -3.88
C VAL A 189 -13.76 3.60 -4.66
N PRO A 190 -12.86 4.34 -5.32
CA PRO A 190 -11.73 3.75 -6.02
C PRO A 190 -10.81 3.00 -5.05
N VAL A 191 -10.39 1.81 -5.46
CA VAL A 191 -9.53 0.92 -4.67
C VAL A 191 -8.14 0.81 -5.28
N ILE A 192 -7.11 1.04 -4.47
CA ILE A 192 -5.72 0.71 -4.77
C ILE A 192 -5.37 -0.59 -4.05
N VAL A 193 -4.79 -1.57 -4.74
CA VAL A 193 -4.52 -2.91 -4.18
C VAL A 193 -3.08 -3.38 -4.43
N GLY A 194 -2.45 -4.02 -3.45
CA GLY A 194 -1.16 -4.72 -3.61
C GLY A 194 -0.54 -5.09 -2.26
N GLY A 195 0.71 -5.50 -2.12
CA GLY A 195 1.78 -5.51 -3.12
C GLY A 195 1.78 -6.73 -4.04
N CYS A 196 2.09 -6.49 -5.31
CA CYS A 196 2.41 -7.52 -6.28
C CYS A 196 3.78 -7.24 -6.92
N ALA A 197 4.42 -8.26 -7.47
CA ALA A 197 5.74 -8.09 -8.08
C ALA A 197 5.92 -8.86 -9.40
N THR A 198 4.84 -9.40 -9.95
CA THR A 198 4.86 -10.18 -11.19
C THR A 198 3.78 -9.70 -12.14
N TYR A 199 4.04 -9.84 -13.45
CA TYR A 199 3.10 -9.53 -14.51
C TYR A 199 1.71 -10.15 -14.29
N GLN A 200 1.66 -11.46 -14.03
CA GLN A 200 0.39 -12.20 -13.93
C GLN A 200 -0.43 -11.76 -12.71
N ALA A 201 0.22 -11.55 -11.56
CA ALA A 201 -0.45 -11.06 -10.37
C ALA A 201 -1.05 -9.66 -10.60
N ALA A 202 -0.28 -8.76 -11.22
CA ALA A 202 -0.76 -7.42 -11.55
C ALA A 202 -1.94 -7.45 -12.52
N LEU A 203 -1.89 -8.25 -13.58
CA LEU A 203 -2.98 -8.37 -14.55
C LEU A 203 -4.27 -8.87 -13.88
N HIS A 204 -4.16 -9.83 -12.95
CA HIS A 204 -5.31 -10.31 -12.19
C HIS A 204 -5.86 -9.26 -11.24
N LEU A 205 -5.01 -8.48 -10.57
CA LEU A 205 -5.44 -7.35 -9.73
C LEU A 205 -6.11 -6.24 -10.55
N MET A 206 -5.64 -5.93 -11.76
CA MET A 206 -6.31 -4.96 -12.64
C MET A 206 -7.71 -5.44 -13.03
N ARG A 207 -7.86 -6.74 -13.32
CA ARG A 207 -9.15 -7.38 -13.65
C ARG A 207 -10.16 -7.40 -12.50
N THR A 208 -9.77 -7.10 -11.27
CA THR A 208 -10.72 -6.93 -10.17
C THR A 208 -11.45 -5.59 -10.21
N GLY A 209 -11.04 -4.65 -11.08
CA GLY A 209 -11.55 -3.28 -11.12
C GLY A 209 -10.79 -2.30 -10.23
N ALA A 210 -9.59 -2.67 -9.75
CA ALA A 210 -8.77 -1.77 -8.96
C ALA A 210 -8.33 -0.55 -9.79
N ALA A 211 -8.49 0.65 -9.22
CA ALA A 211 -8.03 1.90 -9.81
C ALA A 211 -6.49 2.03 -9.84
N GLY A 212 -5.80 1.30 -8.95
CA GLY A 212 -4.34 1.27 -8.88
C GLY A 212 -3.80 -0.04 -8.33
N VAL A 213 -2.57 -0.38 -8.73
CA VAL A 213 -1.85 -1.57 -8.26
C VAL A 213 -0.54 -1.17 -7.60
N LEU A 214 -0.34 -1.56 -6.34
CA LEU A 214 0.92 -1.34 -5.62
C LEU A 214 1.94 -2.42 -6.03
N VAL A 215 3.16 -1.97 -6.35
CA VAL A 215 4.25 -2.84 -6.77
C VAL A 215 5.28 -2.98 -5.65
N GLY A 216 5.68 -4.21 -5.37
CA GLY A 216 6.77 -4.53 -4.47
C GLY A 216 6.52 -5.80 -3.67
N PHE A 217 7.59 -6.57 -3.45
CA PHE A 217 7.60 -7.71 -2.55
C PHE A 217 8.98 -7.85 -1.90
N GLY A 218 9.02 -7.74 -0.56
CA GLY A 218 10.22 -7.99 0.25
C GLY A 218 11.39 -7.01 0.06
N GLY A 219 11.19 -5.89 -0.64
CA GLY A 219 12.22 -4.88 -0.89
C GLY A 219 12.04 -3.55 -0.15
N GLY A 220 11.04 -3.43 0.72
CA GLY A 220 10.85 -2.19 1.50
C GLY A 220 11.79 -2.15 2.70
N ALA A 221 12.34 -0.98 3.01
CA ALA A 221 13.35 -0.78 4.06
C ALA A 221 12.94 -1.25 5.47
N ALA A 222 11.63 -1.31 5.74
CA ALA A 222 11.07 -1.76 7.02
C ALA A 222 10.66 -3.24 7.03
N HIS A 223 10.89 -3.99 5.94
CA HIS A 223 10.50 -5.40 5.83
C HIS A 223 11.70 -6.33 6.00
N THR A 224 11.51 -7.39 6.77
CA THR A 224 12.49 -8.48 6.94
C THR A 224 12.18 -9.70 6.06
N THR A 225 11.31 -9.54 5.04
CA THR A 225 10.85 -10.64 4.19
C THR A 225 12.00 -11.37 3.50
N SER A 226 13.00 -10.64 3.01
CA SER A 226 14.20 -11.25 2.41
C SER A 226 15.00 -12.04 3.45
N ASP A 227 15.21 -11.47 4.63
CA ASP A 227 16.04 -12.06 5.68
C ASP A 227 15.38 -13.29 6.32
N VAL A 228 14.06 -13.28 6.46
CA VAL A 228 13.29 -14.33 7.15
C VAL A 228 12.78 -15.39 6.17
N LEU A 229 12.24 -15.01 5.01
CA LEU A 229 11.65 -15.94 4.05
C LEU A 229 12.58 -16.29 2.90
N GLY A 230 13.66 -15.54 2.69
CA GLY A 230 14.55 -15.72 1.53
C GLY A 230 13.90 -15.30 0.20
N ILE A 231 12.82 -14.53 0.24
CA ILE A 231 12.07 -14.11 -0.96
C ILE A 231 12.15 -12.59 -1.11
N ARG A 232 12.63 -12.16 -2.28
CA ARG A 232 12.71 -10.75 -2.69
C ARG A 232 12.52 -10.66 -4.20
N VAL A 233 11.81 -9.65 -4.66
CA VAL A 233 11.76 -9.30 -6.08
C VAL A 233 12.40 -7.93 -6.30
N PRO A 234 13.46 -7.82 -7.13
CA PRO A 234 14.10 -6.54 -7.40
C PRO A 234 13.16 -5.51 -8.04
N MET A 235 13.11 -4.30 -7.47
CA MET A 235 12.07 -3.30 -7.76
C MET A 235 12.05 -2.79 -9.20
N ALA A 236 13.19 -2.58 -9.86
CA ALA A 236 13.19 -2.07 -11.24
C ALA A 236 12.53 -3.07 -12.20
N SER A 237 12.86 -4.36 -12.04
CA SER A 237 12.22 -5.44 -12.81
C SER A 237 10.75 -5.63 -12.45
N ALA A 238 10.38 -5.54 -11.16
CA ALA A 238 8.99 -5.64 -10.74
C ALA A 238 8.13 -4.51 -11.34
N ILE A 239 8.60 -3.25 -11.27
CA ILE A 239 7.90 -2.09 -11.86
C ILE A 239 7.74 -2.27 -13.37
N ALA A 240 8.79 -2.69 -14.07
CA ALA A 240 8.74 -2.91 -15.51
C ALA A 240 7.73 -4.00 -15.91
N ASP A 241 7.71 -5.13 -15.20
CA ASP A 241 6.77 -6.22 -15.46
C ASP A 241 5.31 -5.82 -15.21
N VAL A 242 5.05 -5.11 -14.10
CA VAL A 242 3.71 -4.65 -13.77
C VAL A 242 3.26 -3.53 -14.72
N ALA A 243 4.17 -2.65 -15.15
CA ALA A 243 3.88 -1.66 -16.17
C ALA A 243 3.57 -2.30 -17.54
N ALA A 244 4.23 -3.40 -17.89
CA ALA A 244 3.88 -4.19 -19.08
C ALA A 244 2.48 -4.81 -18.95
N ALA A 245 2.14 -5.39 -17.79
CA ALA A 245 0.78 -5.90 -17.53
C ALA A 245 -0.27 -4.80 -17.64
N ARG A 246 0.03 -3.59 -17.15
CA ARG A 246 -0.87 -2.42 -17.29
C ARG A 246 -1.09 -2.04 -18.74
N ARG A 247 -0.05 -2.00 -19.56
CA ARG A 247 -0.18 -1.68 -21.00
C ARG A 247 -1.07 -2.71 -21.68
N ASP A 248 -0.77 -3.99 -21.48
CA ASP A 248 -1.51 -5.07 -22.13
C ASP A 248 -2.96 -5.16 -21.61
N TYR A 249 -3.25 -4.70 -20.39
CA TYR A 249 -4.63 -4.55 -19.87
C TYR A 249 -5.40 -3.40 -20.55
N LEU A 250 -4.72 -2.32 -20.94
CA LEU A 250 -5.34 -1.15 -21.59
C LEU A 250 -5.49 -1.32 -23.11
N ASP A 251 -4.71 -2.22 -23.71
CA ASP A 251 -4.76 -2.53 -25.15
C ASP A 251 -5.90 -3.50 -25.53
N VAL A 252 -6.65 -4.02 -24.54
CA VAL A 252 -7.78 -4.96 -24.69
C VAL A 252 -9.10 -4.25 -24.41
#